data_AF-A0A6P3RZ98-F1
#
_entry.id   AF-A0A6P3RZ98-F1
#
_cell.length_a   1.000
_cell.length_b   1.000
_cell.length_c   1.000
_cell.angle_alpha   90.00
_cell.angle_beta   90.00
_cell.angle_gamma   90.00
#
_symmetry.space_group_name_H-M   'P 1'
#
loop_
_entity.id
_entity.type
_entity.pdbx_description
1 polymer ?
#
loop_
_entity_poly.entity_id
_entity_poly.type
_entity_poly.pdbx_seq_one_letter_code
_entity_poly.pdbx_strand_id
1 'polypeptide(L)'
;MRQRDLDGTVRVLRDKCLFTAQQVTEILHRCPFVLREDPGELEYKFQYAYFRMGVRHADVVRTDFLQYSIVKIRQRHTFLERLGRYQTPDKKGQTQVPNPPLKDILRVS
;
A
#
# COMPACT_ATOMS: atom_id res chain seq x y z
N MET A 1 -9.98 21.40 -15.46
CA MET A 1 -9.73 20.89 -14.09
C MET A 1 -9.09 19.49 -14.00
N ARG A 2 -8.62 18.84 -15.08
CA ARG A 2 -8.12 17.44 -15.02
C ARG A 2 -6.61 17.23 -14.83
N GLN A 3 -5.79 18.25 -15.09
CA GLN A 3 -4.32 18.10 -15.09
C GLN A 3 -3.69 18.29 -13.71
N ARG A 4 -4.34 19.07 -12.83
CA ARG A 4 -3.88 19.36 -11.46
C ARG A 4 -3.92 18.13 -10.53
N ASP A 5 -4.80 17.16 -10.79
CA ASP A 5 -4.92 15.93 -9.99
C ASP A 5 -3.76 14.95 -10.22
N LEU A 6 -3.26 14.88 -11.47
CA LEU A 6 -2.16 13.98 -11.83
C LEU A 6 -0.86 14.42 -11.15
N ASP A 7 -0.54 15.71 -11.23
CA ASP A 7 0.65 16.27 -10.61
C ASP A 7 0.61 16.12 -9.08
N GLY A 8 -0.57 16.30 -8.47
CA GLY A 8 -0.78 16.10 -7.04
C GLY A 8 -0.50 14.66 -6.60
N THR A 9 -1.04 13.69 -7.34
CA THR A 9 -0.86 12.26 -7.07
C THR A 9 0.61 11.85 -7.20
N VAL A 10 1.28 12.26 -8.29
CA VAL A 10 2.70 11.97 -8.53
C VAL A 10 3.57 12.60 -7.44
N ARG A 11 3.27 13.84 -7.05
CA ARG A 11 3.99 14.54 -5.98
C ARG A 11 3.85 13.83 -4.64
N VAL A 12 2.66 13.34 -4.28
CA VAL A 12 2.48 12.54 -3.06
C VAL A 12 3.27 11.25 -3.11
N LEU A 13 3.22 10.51 -4.22
CA LEU A 13 3.94 9.25 -4.34
C LEU A 13 5.47 9.44 -4.26
N ARG A 14 5.99 10.50 -4.88
CA ARG A 14 7.44 10.77 -4.92
C ARG A 14 7.95 11.46 -3.65
N ASP A 15 7.33 12.56 -3.25
CA ASP A 15 7.89 13.46 -2.24
C ASP A 15 7.49 13.03 -0.82
N LYS A 16 6.27 12.50 -0.65
CA LYS A 16 5.76 12.09 0.66
C LYS A 16 5.93 10.60 0.92
N CYS A 17 5.62 9.77 -0.06
CA CYS A 17 5.73 8.32 0.06
C CYS A 17 7.12 7.79 -0.32
N LEU A 18 8.00 8.64 -0.87
CA LEU A 18 9.39 8.31 -1.20
C LEU A 18 9.56 7.17 -2.21
N PHE A 19 8.58 6.97 -3.10
CA PHE A 19 8.75 6.05 -4.22
C PHE A 19 9.73 6.63 -5.25
N THR A 20 10.57 5.77 -5.84
CA THR A 20 11.44 6.16 -6.95
C THR A 20 10.60 6.46 -8.20
N ALA A 21 11.15 7.22 -9.15
CA ALA A 21 10.46 7.51 -10.41
C ALA A 21 10.02 6.23 -11.15
N GLN A 22 10.84 5.18 -11.12
CA GLN A 22 10.51 3.89 -11.69
C GLN A 22 9.32 3.22 -10.97
N GLN A 23 9.33 3.23 -9.64
CA GLN A 23 8.23 2.68 -8.84
C GLN A 23 6.93 3.47 -9.05
N VAL A 24 7.00 4.80 -9.17
CA VAL A 24 5.83 5.63 -9.48
C VAL A 24 5.25 5.23 -10.83
N THR A 25 6.07 5.13 -11.88
CA THR A 25 5.61 4.70 -13.21
C THR A 25 4.94 3.33 -13.16
N GLU A 26 5.50 2.37 -12.41
CA GLU A 26 4.92 1.04 -12.27
C GLU A 26 3.61 1.05 -11.49
N ILE A 27 3.51 1.85 -10.42
CA ILE A 27 2.25 2.07 -9.68
C ILE A 27 1.19 2.63 -10.60
N LEU A 28 1.50 3.66 -11.40
CA LEU A 28 0.53 4.28 -12.30
C LEU A 28 0.05 3.31 -13.37
N HIS A 29 0.92 2.43 -13.86
CA HIS A 29 0.57 1.40 -14.85
C HIS A 29 -0.32 0.31 -14.25
N ARG A 30 0.00 -0.18 -13.05
CA ARG A 30 -0.67 -1.36 -12.45
C ARG A 30 -1.87 -1.00 -11.58
N CYS A 31 -1.87 0.19 -10.99
CA CYS A 31 -2.91 0.68 -10.08
C CYS A 31 -3.51 2.01 -10.61
N PRO A 32 -4.14 2.06 -11.79
CA PRO A 32 -4.60 3.31 -12.39
C PRO A 32 -5.63 4.08 -11.54
N PHE A 33 -6.30 3.40 -10.60
CA PHE A 33 -7.27 4.01 -9.68
C PHE A 33 -6.66 5.07 -8.74
N VAL A 34 -5.35 5.01 -8.48
CA VAL A 34 -4.67 5.99 -7.62
C VAL A 34 -4.77 7.43 -8.16
N LEU A 35 -4.96 7.58 -9.48
CA LEU A 35 -5.13 8.89 -10.14
C LEU A 35 -6.49 9.54 -9.87
N ARG A 36 -7.45 8.79 -9.31
CA ARG A 36 -8.79 9.27 -8.95
C ARG A 36 -8.98 9.38 -7.45
N GLU A 37 -7.99 8.96 -6.68
CA GLU A 37 -8.06 8.94 -5.23
C GLU A 37 -7.59 10.28 -4.66
N ASP A 38 -8.18 10.69 -3.52
CA ASP A 38 -7.70 11.88 -2.83
C ASP A 38 -6.22 11.71 -2.43
N PRO A 39 -5.35 12.71 -2.68
CA PRO A 39 -3.93 12.59 -2.38
C PRO A 39 -3.63 12.33 -0.89
N GLY A 40 -4.47 12.83 0.02
CA GLY A 40 -4.35 12.58 1.47
C GLY A 40 -4.73 11.14 1.83
N GLU A 41 -5.80 10.62 1.24
CA GLU A 41 -6.18 9.20 1.40
C GLU A 41 -5.12 8.25 0.82
N LEU A 42 -4.52 8.60 -0.32
CA LEU A 42 -3.43 7.84 -0.92
C LEU A 42 -2.19 7.81 -0.01
N GLU A 43 -1.82 8.97 0.54
CA GLU A 43 -0.74 9.08 1.52
C GLU A 43 -1.03 8.22 2.75
N TYR A 44 -2.23 8.33 3.32
CA TYR A 44 -2.64 7.55 4.49
C TYR A 44 -2.62 6.04 4.22
N LYS A 45 -3.07 5.61 3.04
CA LYS A 45 -3.03 4.21 2.62
C LYS A 45 -1.61 3.68 2.55
N PHE A 46 -0.69 4.45 1.98
CA PHE A 46 0.73 4.11 1.98
C PHE A 46 1.30 4.04 3.40
N GLN A 47 1.02 5.04 4.24
CA GLN A 47 1.47 5.06 5.64
C GLN A 47 0.94 3.84 6.42
N TYR A 48 -0.30 3.43 6.19
CA TYR A 48 -0.85 2.22 6.80
C TYR A 48 -0.07 0.97 6.36
N ALA A 49 0.21 0.82 5.06
CA ALA A 49 1.01 -0.29 4.54
C ALA A 49 2.41 -0.29 5.16
N TYR A 50 3.09 0.85 5.14
CA TYR A 50 4.48 0.96 5.53
C TYR A 50 4.69 0.87 7.04
N PHE A 51 3.95 1.67 7.82
CA PHE A 51 4.14 1.76 9.27
C PHE A 51 3.29 0.76 10.06
N ARG A 52 2.04 0.52 9.66
CA ARG A 52 1.13 -0.35 10.44
C ARG A 52 1.29 -1.83 10.08
N MET A 53 1.42 -2.12 8.79
CA MET A 53 1.60 -3.49 8.29
C MET A 53 3.08 -3.88 8.13
N GLY A 54 4.01 -2.92 8.08
CA GLY A 54 5.44 -3.19 7.85
C GLY A 54 5.76 -3.67 6.43
N VAL A 55 4.93 -3.27 5.46
CA VAL A 55 5.12 -3.60 4.04
C VAL A 55 6.09 -2.60 3.41
N ARG A 56 7.15 -3.10 2.76
CA ARG A 56 8.17 -2.26 2.11
C ARG A 56 7.72 -1.78 0.73
N HIS A 57 8.30 -0.69 0.23
CA HIS A 57 7.98 -0.11 -1.09
C HIS A 57 7.94 -1.14 -2.22
N ALA A 58 8.96 -2.01 -2.31
CA ALA A 58 9.02 -3.03 -3.35
C ALA A 58 7.83 -3.99 -3.31
N ASP A 59 7.36 -4.33 -2.10
CA ASP A 59 6.21 -5.22 -1.91
C ASP A 59 4.88 -4.50 -2.19
N VAL A 60 4.76 -3.21 -1.85
CA VAL A 60 3.61 -2.37 -2.22
C VAL A 60 3.42 -2.34 -3.75
N VAL A 61 4.51 -2.11 -4.50
CA VAL A 61 4.47 -2.07 -5.97
C VAL A 61 4.19 -3.46 -6.55
N ARG A 62 4.96 -4.47 -6.13
CA ARG A 62 4.88 -5.84 -6.70
C ARG A 62 3.51 -6.48 -6.51
N THR A 63 2.81 -6.15 -5.43
CA THR A 63 1.53 -6.78 -5.06
C THR A 63 0.31 -5.94 -5.43
N ASP A 64 0.50 -4.84 -6.16
CA ASP A 64 -0.57 -3.94 -6.58
C ASP A 64 -1.40 -3.44 -5.39
N PHE A 65 -0.73 -3.19 -4.25
CA PHE A 65 -1.38 -2.96 -2.97
C PHE A 65 -2.28 -1.72 -3.00
N LEU A 66 -1.86 -0.67 -3.71
CA LEU A 66 -2.57 0.61 -3.78
C LEU A 66 -3.90 0.53 -4.55
N GLN A 67 -4.16 -0.55 -5.30
CA GLN A 67 -5.43 -0.74 -6.00
C GLN A 67 -6.62 -0.97 -5.05
N TYR A 68 -6.35 -1.44 -3.82
CA TYR A 68 -7.40 -1.78 -2.86
C TYR A 68 -7.79 -0.55 -2.01
N SER A 69 -9.05 -0.49 -1.59
CA SER A 69 -9.51 0.56 -0.70
C SER A 69 -8.92 0.40 0.70
N ILE A 70 -8.69 1.52 1.40
CA ILE A 70 -8.18 1.51 2.77
C ILE A 70 -9.10 0.74 3.72
N VAL A 71 -10.41 0.79 3.50
CA VAL A 71 -11.40 0.03 4.28
C VAL A 71 -11.15 -1.48 4.18
N LYS A 72 -10.98 -1.99 2.94
CA LYS A 72 -10.70 -3.42 2.71
C LYS A 72 -9.38 -3.84 3.34
N ILE A 73 -8.34 -3.02 3.17
CA ILE A 73 -7.01 -3.26 3.76
C ILE A 73 -7.12 -3.37 5.28
N ARG A 74 -7.73 -2.38 5.94
CA ARG A 74 -7.89 -2.35 7.40
C ARG A 74 -8.70 -3.52 7.92
N GLN A 75 -9.84 -3.81 7.32
CA GLN A 75 -10.70 -4.91 7.76
C GLN A 75 -9.96 -6.25 7.74
N ARG A 76 -9.31 -6.59 6.62
CA ARG A 76 -8.63 -7.88 6.48
C ARG A 76 -7.36 -7.96 7.32
N HIS A 77 -6.55 -6.90 7.33
CA HIS A 77 -5.33 -6.85 8.16
C HIS A 77 -5.66 -6.95 9.65
N THR A 78 -6.56 -6.10 10.18
CA THR A 78 -6.91 -6.10 11.60
C THR A 78 -7.56 -7.41 12.03
N PHE A 79 -8.34 -8.05 11.16
CA PHE A 79 -8.90 -9.36 11.45
C PHE A 79 -7.80 -10.44 11.61
N LEU A 80 -6.85 -10.52 10.68
CA LEU A 80 -5.74 -11.48 10.75
C LEU A 80 -4.80 -11.20 11.94
N GLU A 81 -4.54 -9.92 12.23
CA GLU A 81 -3.75 -9.51 13.38
C GLU A 81 -4.38 -9.98 14.70
N ARG A 82 -5.70 -9.77 14.87
CA ARG A 82 -6.43 -10.23 16.07
C ARG A 82 -6.50 -11.74 16.20
N LEU A 83 -6.44 -12.48 15.09
CA LEU A 83 -6.33 -13.94 15.09
C LEU A 83 -4.90 -14.45 15.34
N GLY A 84 -3.91 -13.56 15.49
CA GLY A 84 -2.50 -13.94 15.57
C GLY A 84 -1.93 -14.51 14.26
N ARG A 85 -2.64 -14.34 13.14
CA ARG A 85 -2.25 -14.82 11.80
C ARG A 85 -1.51 -13.77 10.96
N TYR A 86 -1.39 -12.56 11.48
CA TYR A 86 -0.55 -11.53 10.91
C TYR A 86 0.22 -10.84 12.05
N GLN A 87 1.53 -10.74 11.90
CA GLN A 87 2.41 -10.04 12.82
C GLN A 87 3.09 -8.90 12.08
N THR A 88 3.01 -7.66 12.59
CA THR A 88 3.81 -6.57 12.03
C THR A 88 5.31 -6.94 12.13
N PRO A 89 6.06 -6.93 11.02
CA PRO A 89 7.48 -7.26 11.00
C PRO A 89 8.29 -6.37 11.96
N ASP A 90 9.34 -6.94 12.53
CA ASP A 90 10.30 -6.20 13.37
C ASP A 90 11.17 -5.22 12.55
N LYS A 91 12.13 -4.55 13.21
CA LYS A 91 13.04 -3.61 12.54
C LYS A 91 13.91 -4.24 11.44
N LYS A 92 14.07 -5.58 11.44
CA LYS A 92 14.80 -6.35 10.43
C LYS A 92 13.85 -6.90 9.35
N GLY A 93 12.56 -6.61 9.45
CA GLY A 93 11.53 -7.14 8.54
C GLY A 93 11.17 -8.60 8.81
N GLN A 94 11.40 -9.11 10.02
CA GLN A 94 11.17 -10.49 10.40
C GLN A 94 9.92 -10.65 11.26
N THR A 95 9.27 -11.81 11.16
CA THR A 95 8.15 -12.23 12.00
C THR A 95 8.48 -13.59 12.63
N GLN A 96 7.84 -13.94 13.75
CA GLN A 96 8.05 -15.26 14.37
C GLN A 96 7.46 -16.38 13.52
N VAL A 97 6.29 -16.11 12.93
CA VAL A 97 5.62 -16.97 11.96
C VAL A 97 5.48 -16.17 10.65
N PRO A 98 5.82 -16.74 9.49
CA PRO A 98 5.68 -16.05 8.21
C PRO A 98 4.24 -15.59 7.99
N ASN A 99 4.06 -14.31 7.66
CA ASN A 99 2.75 -13.76 7.33
C ASN A 99 2.21 -14.34 6.01
N PRO A 100 0.88 -14.42 5.85
CA PRO A 100 0.28 -14.74 4.56
C PRO A 100 0.71 -13.73 3.48
N PRO A 101 0.89 -14.17 2.22
CA PRO A 101 1.18 -13.26 1.12
C PRO A 101 0.10 -12.19 0.95
N LEU A 102 0.47 -10.94 0.64
CA LEU A 102 -0.48 -9.83 0.50
C LEU A 102 -1.58 -10.11 -0.55
N LYS A 103 -1.26 -10.85 -1.61
CA LYS A 103 -2.25 -11.29 -2.61
C LYS A 103 -3.33 -12.20 -2.00
N ASP A 104 -2.98 -13.05 -1.04
CA ASP A 104 -3.91 -13.98 -0.40
C ASP A 104 -4.72 -13.27 0.69
N ILE A 105 -4.23 -12.11 1.15
CA ILE A 105 -4.98 -11.22 2.04
C ILE A 105 -5.95 -10.35 1.22
N LEU A 106 -5.52 -9.72 0.13
CA LEU A 106 -6.28 -8.63 -0.51
C LEU A 106 -6.91 -8.98 -1.86
N ARG A 107 -6.29 -9.85 -2.66
CA ARG A 107 -6.77 -10.15 -4.03
C ARG A 107 -7.95 -11.13 -4.05
N VAL A 108 -7.98 -12.05 -3.09
CA VAL A 108 -9.03 -13.09 -2.99
C VAL A 108 -10.41 -12.49 -2.73
N SER A 109 -11.45 -13.17 -3.20
CA SER A 109 -12.87 -12.78 -3.09
C SER A 109 -13.29 -12.52 -1.65
#